data_AF-A0A7W6B1J9-F1
#
_entry.id   AF-A0A7W6B1J9-F1
#
_cell.length_a   1.000
_cell.length_b   1.000
_cell.length_c   1.000
_cell.angle_alpha   90.00
_cell.angle_beta   90.00
_cell.angle_gamma   90.00
#
_symmetry.space_group_name_H-M   'P 1'
#
loop_
_entity.id
_entity.type
_entity.pdbx_description
1 polymer ?
#
loop_
_entity_poly.entity_id
_entity_poly.type
_entity_poly.pdbx_seq_one_letter_code
_entity_poly.pdbx_strand_id
1 'polypeptide(L)'
;MAKKQLVKDQDKFIVRLPPGMRERIKEKADRAGMSMNEAVVYCLEQFFPAPATFQDRVDSLAEKVAALKRGSDLEAQVDEITDMIESTLREIANDKIAVTAGFAEKVARRVEEWDIEDYERAQDRPFDVEAAPGDPFDD
;
A
#
# COMPACT_ATOMS: atom_id res chain seq x y z
N MET A 1 -8.94 -26.96 3.43
CA MET A 1 -9.84 -26.83 4.58
C MET A 1 -9.06 -26.16 5.72
N ALA A 2 -9.11 -24.83 5.84
CA ALA A 2 -8.44 -24.13 6.94
C ALA A 2 -9.15 -24.50 8.25
N LYS A 3 -8.42 -25.08 9.21
CA LYS A 3 -8.97 -25.39 10.54
C LYS A 3 -9.38 -24.07 11.18
N LYS A 4 -10.68 -23.92 11.49
CA LYS A 4 -11.19 -22.80 12.28
C LYS A 4 -10.49 -22.82 13.64
N GLN A 5 -9.57 -21.90 13.83
CA GLN A 5 -8.78 -21.81 15.05
C GLN A 5 -9.74 -21.57 16.22
N LEU A 6 -9.73 -22.45 17.23
CA LEU A 6 -10.61 -22.29 18.36
C LEU A 6 -10.19 -21.01 19.10
N VAL A 7 -11.15 -20.26 19.66
CA VAL A 7 -10.89 -19.03 20.44
C VAL A 7 -9.85 -19.26 21.56
N LYS A 8 -9.71 -20.50 22.01
CA LYS A 8 -8.72 -20.93 23.00
C LYS A 8 -7.26 -20.84 22.51
N ASP A 9 -7.04 -20.91 21.20
CA ASP A 9 -5.73 -20.92 20.56
C ASP A 9 -5.30 -19.53 20.08
N GLN A 10 -6.07 -18.47 20.39
CA GLN A 10 -5.73 -17.10 20.03
C GLN A 10 -4.74 -16.47 21.03
N ASP A 11 -3.82 -15.67 20.51
CA ASP A 11 -2.87 -14.92 21.32
C ASP A 11 -3.58 -13.92 22.25
N LYS A 12 -3.12 -13.85 23.51
CA LYS A 12 -3.71 -13.00 24.54
C LYS A 12 -2.75 -11.87 24.88
N PHE A 13 -3.22 -10.63 24.75
CA PHE A 13 -2.47 -9.44 25.08
C PHE A 13 -3.17 -8.63 26.17
N ILE A 14 -2.50 -8.38 27.30
CA ILE A 14 -3.07 -7.63 28.43
C ILE A 14 -2.79 -6.13 28.24
N VAL A 15 -3.84 -5.37 27.93
CA VAL A 15 -3.76 -3.91 27.73
C VAL A 15 -4.07 -3.18 29.04
N ARG A 16 -3.20 -2.23 29.43
CA ARG A 16 -3.46 -1.30 30.55
C ARG A 16 -4.10 -0.04 30.02
N LEU A 17 -5.40 0.11 30.27
CA LEU A 17 -6.18 1.26 29.78
C LEU A 17 -6.15 2.43 30.78
N PRO A 18 -6.08 3.68 30.30
CA PRO A 18 -6.33 4.87 31.11
C PRO A 18 -7.75 4.84 31.73
N PRO A 19 -7.96 5.57 32.84
CA PRO A 19 -9.27 5.64 33.50
C PRO A 19 -10.36 6.11 32.52
N GLY A 20 -11.52 5.44 32.53
CA GLY A 20 -12.68 5.77 31.68
C GLY A 20 -12.56 5.31 30.22
N MET A 21 -11.41 4.82 29.76
CA MET A 21 -11.26 4.35 28.38
C MET A 21 -12.01 3.04 28.12
N ARG A 22 -12.10 2.16 29.12
CA ARG A 22 -12.81 0.88 29.01
C ARG A 22 -14.31 1.09 28.78
N GLU A 23 -14.90 2.01 29.54
CA GLU A 23 -16.33 2.36 29.45
C GLU A 23 -16.65 2.94 28.07
N ARG A 24 -15.80 3.84 27.56
CA ARG A 24 -15.94 4.41 26.21
C ARG A 24 -15.87 3.35 25.10
N ILE A 25 -14.98 2.37 25.22
CA ILE A 25 -14.89 1.26 24.26
C ILE A 25 -16.17 0.43 24.32
N LYS A 26 -16.65 0.11 25.54
CA LYS A 26 -17.87 -0.67 25.73
C LYS A 26 -19.09 0.01 25.12
N GLU A 27 -19.30 1.30 25.37
CA GLU A 27 -20.43 2.06 24.79
C GLU A 27 -20.41 2.04 23.25
N LYS A 28 -19.22 2.18 22.66
CA LYS A 28 -19.05 2.14 21.20
C LYS A 28 -19.30 0.73 20.64
N ALA A 29 -18.83 -0.30 21.33
CA ALA A 29 -19.04 -1.70 20.97
C ALA A 29 -20.53 -2.08 21.03
N ASP A 30 -21.21 -1.72 22.12
CA ASP A 30 -22.65 -1.97 22.32
C ASP A 30 -23.49 -1.31 21.22
N ARG A 31 -23.16 -0.06 20.83
CA ARG A 31 -23.83 0.63 19.72
C ARG A 31 -23.62 -0.04 18.37
N ALA A 32 -22.46 -0.66 18.16
CA ALA A 32 -22.11 -1.36 16.94
C ALA A 32 -22.60 -2.83 16.92
N GLY A 33 -23.20 -3.32 18.01
CA GLY A 33 -23.58 -4.74 18.14
C GLY A 33 -22.38 -5.69 18.18
N MET A 34 -21.20 -5.18 18.55
CA MET A 34 -19.95 -5.93 18.62
C MET A 34 -19.60 -6.23 20.08
N SER A 35 -18.92 -7.34 20.34
CA SER A 35 -18.26 -7.51 21.63
C SER A 35 -17.15 -6.47 21.81
N MET A 36 -16.83 -6.17 23.07
CA MET A 36 -15.72 -5.27 23.38
C MET A 36 -14.39 -5.75 22.76
N ASN A 37 -14.16 -7.06 22.67
CA ASN A 37 -12.98 -7.63 22.01
C ASN A 37 -13.00 -7.35 20.51
N GLU A 38 -14.13 -7.60 19.83
CA GLU A 38 -14.28 -7.32 18.40
C GLU A 38 -14.07 -5.83 18.08
N ALA A 39 -14.60 -4.93 18.92
CA ALA A 39 -14.39 -3.50 18.72
C ALA A 39 -12.90 -3.10 18.86
N VAL A 40 -12.18 -3.72 19.79
CA VAL A 40 -10.73 -3.49 19.98
C VAL A 40 -9.95 -4.05 18.78
N VAL A 41 -10.23 -5.28 18.38
CA VAL A 41 -9.59 -5.91 17.21
C VAL A 41 -9.85 -5.11 15.94
N TYR A 42 -11.10 -4.68 15.71
CA TYR A 42 -11.45 -3.82 14.58
C TYR A 42 -10.62 -2.54 14.55
N CYS A 43 -10.48 -1.83 15.68
CA CYS A 43 -9.64 -0.65 15.74
C CYS A 43 -8.18 -1.00 15.42
N LEU A 44 -7.65 -2.10 15.97
CA LEU A 44 -6.30 -2.54 15.69
C LEU A 44 -6.08 -2.87 14.22
N GLU A 45 -7.03 -3.53 13.53
CA GLU A 45 -6.93 -3.82 12.09
C GLU A 45 -6.93 -2.56 11.22
N GLN A 46 -7.64 -1.50 11.64
CA GLN A 46 -7.63 -0.22 10.93
C GLN A 46 -6.29 0.52 11.08
N PHE A 47 -5.64 0.42 12.25
CA PHE A 47 -4.36 1.11 12.52
C PHE A 47 -3.13 0.27 12.19
N PHE A 48 -3.26 -1.05 12.24
CA PHE A 48 -2.23 -2.05 11.96
C PHE A 48 -2.83 -3.08 10.99
N PRO A 49 -3.14 -2.67 9.74
CA PRO A 49 -3.61 -3.63 8.75
C PRO A 49 -2.55 -4.72 8.59
N ALA A 50 -3.01 -5.96 8.41
CA ALA A 50 -2.10 -7.04 8.05
C ALA A 50 -1.31 -6.60 6.80
N PRO A 51 0.03 -6.80 6.76
CA PRO A 51 0.79 -6.50 5.56
C PRO A 51 0.14 -7.26 4.41
N ALA A 52 -0.27 -6.53 3.36
CA ALA A 52 -0.89 -7.13 2.20
C ALA A 52 0.03 -8.25 1.70
N THR A 53 -0.51 -9.46 1.59
CA THR A 53 0.31 -10.55 1.09
C THR A 53 0.56 -10.32 -0.40
N PHE A 54 1.64 -10.90 -0.92
CA PHE A 54 1.87 -10.90 -2.37
C PHE A 54 0.66 -11.49 -3.12
N GLN A 55 -0.01 -12.49 -2.55
CA GLN A 55 -1.21 -13.09 -3.13
C GLN A 55 -2.37 -12.08 -3.21
N ASP A 56 -2.63 -11.30 -2.16
CA ASP A 56 -3.69 -10.28 -2.15
C ASP A 56 -3.47 -9.22 -3.25
N ARG A 57 -2.21 -8.83 -3.46
CA ARG A 57 -1.83 -7.90 -4.53
C ARG A 57 -2.04 -8.49 -5.93
N VAL A 58 -1.64 -9.75 -6.13
CA VAL A 58 -1.85 -10.47 -7.40
C VAL A 58 -3.33 -10.66 -7.71
N ASP A 59 -4.14 -10.98 -6.70
CA ASP A 59 -5.58 -11.18 -6.87
C ASP A 59 -6.28 -9.85 -7.22
N SER A 60 -5.88 -8.74 -6.57
CA SER A 60 -6.38 -7.40 -6.90
C SER A 60 -6.02 -6.97 -8.33
N LEU A 61 -4.79 -7.26 -8.75
CA LEU A 61 -4.34 -7.01 -10.13
C LEU A 61 -5.16 -7.85 -11.14
N ALA A 62 -5.38 -9.12 -10.84
CA ALA A 62 -6.17 -10.01 -11.70
C ALA A 62 -7.63 -9.53 -11.85
N GLU A 63 -8.23 -9.00 -10.78
CA GLU A 63 -9.57 -8.42 -10.81
C GLU A 63 -9.64 -7.19 -11.72
N LYS A 64 -8.68 -6.27 -11.61
CA LYS A 64 -8.60 -5.06 -12.46
C LYS A 64 -8.36 -5.41 -13.94
N VAL A 65 -7.46 -6.35 -14.22
CA VAL A 65 -7.24 -6.87 -15.59
C VAL A 65 -8.50 -7.56 -16.13
N ALA A 66 -9.29 -8.23 -15.28
CA ALA A 66 -10.57 -8.80 -15.69
C ALA A 66 -11.64 -7.71 -15.95
N ALA A 67 -11.61 -6.60 -15.22
CA ALA A 67 -12.48 -5.44 -15.45
C ALA A 67 -12.17 -4.74 -16.78
N LEU A 68 -10.89 -4.69 -17.16
CA LEU A 68 -10.44 -4.21 -18.48
C LEU A 68 -11.06 -5.02 -19.62
N LYS A 69 -11.05 -6.35 -19.51
CA LYS A 69 -11.63 -7.25 -20.53
C LYS A 69 -13.14 -7.07 -20.74
N ARG A 70 -13.85 -6.39 -19.82
CA ARG A 70 -15.29 -6.17 -19.87
C ARG A 70 -15.70 -4.84 -20.52
N GLY A 71 -14.75 -4.08 -21.09
CA GLY A 71 -15.03 -2.92 -21.95
C GLY A 71 -15.11 -1.58 -21.21
N SER A 72 -14.38 -1.47 -20.10
CA SER A 72 -14.23 -0.20 -19.36
C SER A 72 -13.19 0.70 -20.02
N ASP A 73 -13.14 1.98 -19.61
CA ASP A 73 -12.14 2.95 -20.04
C ASP A 73 -10.70 2.38 -19.91
N LEU A 74 -10.16 1.97 -21.05
CA LEU A 74 -8.94 1.18 -21.15
C LEU A 74 -7.73 1.97 -20.70
N GLU A 75 -7.70 3.27 -20.99
CA GLU A 75 -6.56 4.14 -20.70
C GLU A 75 -6.44 4.38 -19.19
N ALA A 76 -7.51 4.84 -18.55
CA ALA A 76 -7.53 5.08 -17.10
C ALA A 76 -7.26 3.81 -16.27
N GLN A 77 -7.70 2.64 -16.74
CA GLN A 77 -7.46 1.38 -16.03
C GLN A 77 -6.06 0.81 -16.27
N VAL A 78 -5.44 1.08 -17.42
CA VAL A 78 -4.04 0.72 -17.68
C VAL A 78 -3.12 1.55 -16.79
N ASP A 79 -3.40 2.84 -16.62
CA ASP A 79 -2.66 3.70 -15.69
C ASP A 79 -2.79 3.17 -14.25
N GLU A 80 -4.01 2.87 -13.79
CA GLU A 80 -4.23 2.35 -12.44
C GLU A 80 -3.53 1.00 -12.18
N ILE A 81 -3.48 0.14 -13.20
CA ILE A 81 -2.75 -1.13 -13.12
C ILE A 81 -1.23 -0.89 -13.07
N THR A 82 -0.73 0.04 -13.87
CA THR A 82 0.69 0.38 -13.90
C THR A 82 1.13 0.91 -12.55
N ASP A 83 0.37 1.84 -11.97
CA ASP A 83 0.61 2.40 -10.63
C ASP A 83 0.56 1.31 -9.55
N MET A 84 -0.40 0.38 -9.64
CA MET A 84 -0.52 -0.73 -8.69
C MET A 84 0.69 -1.67 -8.76
N ILE A 85 1.14 -2.01 -9.97
CA ILE A 85 2.32 -2.88 -10.16
C ILE A 85 3.56 -2.19 -9.62
N GLU A 86 3.78 -0.92 -9.98
CA GLU A 86 4.94 -0.15 -9.51
C GLU A 86 4.95 -0.05 -7.98
N SER A 87 3.83 0.33 -7.38
CA SER A 87 3.66 0.42 -5.93
C SER A 87 3.95 -0.92 -5.24
N THR A 88 3.43 -2.03 -5.77
CA THR A 88 3.67 -3.37 -5.23
C THR A 88 5.14 -3.76 -5.31
N LEU A 89 5.82 -3.47 -6.42
CA LEU A 89 7.26 -3.75 -6.58
C LEU A 89 8.10 -2.93 -5.60
N ARG A 90 7.76 -1.65 -5.40
CA ARG A 90 8.41 -0.79 -4.40
C ARG A 90 8.14 -1.27 -2.98
N GLU A 91 6.96 -1.77 -2.67
CA GLU A 91 6.65 -2.36 -1.36
C GLU A 91 7.43 -3.66 -1.09
N ILE A 92 7.63 -4.49 -2.13
CA ILE A 92 8.49 -5.68 -2.04
C ILE A 92 9.96 -5.27 -1.81
N ALA A 93 10.46 -4.27 -2.54
CA ALA A 93 11.84 -3.77 -2.38
C ALA A 93 12.10 -3.19 -0.98
N ASN A 94 11.07 -2.63 -0.33
CA ASN A 94 11.15 -2.06 1.02
C ASN A 94 10.77 -3.04 2.14
N ASP A 95 10.78 -4.36 1.87
CA ASP A 95 10.45 -5.42 2.83
C ASP A 95 9.04 -5.32 3.46
N LYS A 96 8.12 -4.56 2.85
CA LYS A 96 6.73 -4.43 3.34
C LYS A 96 5.85 -5.62 2.94
N ILE A 97 6.19 -6.27 1.83
CA ILE A 97 5.55 -7.50 1.36
C ILE A 97 6.55 -8.64 1.46
N ALA A 98 6.23 -9.63 2.29
CA ALA A 98 7.05 -10.82 2.45
C ALA A 98 7.02 -11.69 1.17
N VAL A 99 8.19 -11.88 0.57
CA VAL A 99 8.42 -12.76 -0.59
C VAL A 99 9.69 -13.60 -0.37
N THR A 100 10.04 -14.46 -1.32
CA THR A 100 11.31 -15.19 -1.24
C THR A 100 12.49 -14.23 -1.35
N ALA A 101 13.55 -14.45 -0.58
CA ALA A 101 14.71 -13.55 -0.54
C ALA A 101 15.33 -13.29 -1.94
N GLY A 102 15.45 -14.35 -2.75
CA GLY A 102 15.98 -14.22 -4.12
C GLY A 102 15.06 -13.50 -5.09
N PHE A 103 13.76 -13.39 -4.79
CA PHE A 103 12.83 -12.55 -5.55
C PHE A 103 12.90 -11.09 -5.08
N ALA A 104 12.91 -10.85 -3.77
CA ALA A 104 13.09 -9.51 -3.21
C ALA A 104 14.35 -8.83 -3.74
N GLU A 105 15.48 -9.54 -3.78
CA GLU A 105 16.75 -9.00 -4.29
C GLU A 105 16.68 -8.61 -5.77
N LYS A 106 16.00 -9.41 -6.60
CA LYS A 106 15.80 -9.10 -8.02
C LYS A 106 14.90 -7.88 -8.22
N VAL A 107 13.84 -7.78 -7.42
CA VAL A 107 12.92 -6.64 -7.46
C VAL A 107 13.62 -5.37 -6.99
N ALA A 108 14.37 -5.43 -5.88
CA ALA A 108 15.12 -4.30 -5.35
C ALA A 108 16.11 -3.74 -6.39
N ARG A 109 16.89 -4.61 -7.04
CA ARG A 109 17.80 -4.21 -8.13
C ARG A 109 17.06 -3.52 -9.27
N ARG A 110 15.90 -4.05 -9.68
CA ARG A 110 15.14 -3.49 -10.79
C ARG A 110 14.53 -2.13 -10.46
N VAL A 111 14.06 -1.95 -9.22
CA VAL A 111 13.53 -0.67 -8.73
C VAL A 111 14.64 0.38 -8.66
N GLU A 112 15.82 0.00 -8.19
CA GLU A 112 16.99 0.90 -8.18
C GLU A 112 17.38 1.36 -9.59
N GLU A 113 17.40 0.44 -10.57
CA GLU A 113 17.61 0.79 -11.98
C GLU A 113 16.56 1.77 -12.51
N TRP A 114 15.28 1.57 -12.20
CA TRP A 114 14.22 2.51 -12.57
C TRP A 114 14.40 3.89 -11.96
N ASP A 115 14.75 3.95 -10.67
CA ASP A 115 14.97 5.21 -9.98
C ASP A 115 16.16 5.98 -10.58
N ILE A 116 17.20 5.27 -11.04
CA ILE A 116 18.32 5.86 -11.77
C ILE A 116 17.88 6.35 -13.16
N GLU A 117 17.17 5.52 -13.93
CA GLU A 117 16.67 5.88 -15.27
C GLU A 117 15.74 7.11 -15.21
N ASP A 118 14.88 7.20 -14.19
CA ASP A 118 13.99 8.33 -13.97
C ASP A 118 14.76 9.60 -13.57
N TYR A 119 15.79 9.46 -12.72
CA TYR A 119 16.67 10.57 -12.34
C TYR A 119 17.46 11.11 -13.55
N GLU A 120 18.00 10.22 -14.38
CA GLU A 120 18.69 10.58 -15.63
C GLU A 120 17.73 11.28 -16.61
N ARG A 121 16.51 10.76 -16.79
CA ARG A 121 15.49 11.39 -17.64
C ARG A 121 15.08 12.77 -17.14
N ALA A 122 15.02 12.97 -15.82
CA ALA A 122 14.72 14.27 -15.22
C ALA A 122 15.88 15.27 -15.42
N GLN A 123 17.13 14.80 -15.41
CA GLN A 123 18.32 15.62 -15.66
C GLN A 123 18.58 15.92 -17.14
N ASP A 124 18.19 15.02 -18.05
CA ASP A 124 18.35 15.15 -19.50
C ASP A 124 17.21 15.97 -20.15
N ARG A 125 16.33 16.57 -19.34
CA ARG A 125 15.51 17.70 -19.80
C ARG A 125 16.45 18.87 -20.09
N PRO A 126 16.66 19.26 -21.37
CA PRO A 126 17.44 20.44 -21.68
C PRO A 126 16.84 21.61 -20.90
N PHE A 127 17.68 22.42 -20.27
CA PHE A 127 17.28 23.68 -19.65
C PHE A 127 16.24 24.33 -20.55
N ASP A 128 14.98 24.38 -20.12
CA ASP A 128 14.03 25.36 -20.64
C ASP A 128 14.63 26.70 -20.24
N VAL A 129 15.52 27.22 -21.08
CA VAL A 129 15.78 28.66 -21.18
C VAL A 129 14.49 29.25 -21.71
N GLU A 130 13.51 29.37 -20.81
CA GLU A 130 12.52 30.42 -20.90
C GLU A 130 13.34 31.70 -20.95
N ALA A 131 13.54 32.22 -22.17
CA ALA A 131 14.24 33.46 -22.41
C ALA A 131 13.59 34.51 -21.53
N ALA A 132 14.27 34.88 -20.43
CA ALA A 132 13.83 35.95 -19.58
C ALA A 132 13.62 37.18 -20.48
N PRO A 133 12.41 37.77 -20.53
CA PRO A 133 12.18 38.92 -21.38
C PRO A 133 12.92 40.11 -20.77
N GLY A 134 14.04 40.50 -21.40
CA GLY A 134 14.79 41.71 -21.09
C GLY A 134 16.18 41.42 -20.54
N ASP A 135 17.11 41.10 -21.43
CA ASP A 135 18.54 41.31 -21.18
C ASP A 135 18.84 42.79 -21.48
N PRO A 136 19.28 43.62 -20.51
CA PRO A 136 19.47 45.06 -20.68
C PRO A 136 20.87 45.44 -21.17
N PHE A 137 21.64 44.48 -21.72
CA PHE A 137 22.99 44.71 -22.23
C PHE A 137 23.08 44.44 -23.73
N ASP A 138 22.27 45.15 -24.51
CA ASP A 138 22.54 45.42 -25.93
C ASP A 138 22.77 46.93 -26.06
N ASP A 139 24.04 47.33 -26.21
CA ASP A 139 24.52 48.69 -26.52
C ASP A 139 25.40 48.59 -27.79
#